data_AF-A0A271IXF5-F1
#
_entry.id   AF-A0A271IXF5-F1
#
_cell.length_a   1.000
_cell.length_b   1.000
_cell.length_c   1.000
_cell.angle_alpha   90.00
_cell.angle_beta   90.00
_cell.angle_gamma   90.00
#
_symmetry.space_group_name_H-M   'P 1'
#
loop_
_entity.id
_entity.type
_entity.pdbx_description
1 polymer ?
#
loop_
_entity_poly.entity_id
_entity_poly.type
_entity_poly.pdbx_seq_one_letter_code
_entity_poly.pdbx_strand_id
1 'polypeptide(L)'
;MFLRVVFALGSLTLIACADAQDAPAAVVADGRDVDAPPTDDAGALAEWATRPAVQAAVRAARAHWTAQDPGYEEEVRVLAVADGAFTRPGAEEHAVLYLMALWPRCCPKVGLGIVEGTPEVGGPGRLVRNVAFEGPTIGVTTVPDIDGDGLDELALRSAFGMGGDVEESVRLVSVGASGLIERPGASVYRSGCAAGRDGEEAVRIVATPGNPPTFTAETFARPGCEGGSWTPSAPPEPLPLDASPDTAAAVLPVD
;
A
#
# COMPACT_ATOMS: atom_id res chain seq x y z
N MET A 1 -48.94 -48.87 3.34
CA MET A 1 -48.23 -47.86 2.52
C MET A 1 -48.27 -46.55 3.29
N PHE A 2 -47.24 -46.27 4.10
CA PHE A 2 -47.17 -45.06 4.94
C PHE A 2 -46.13 -44.10 4.35
N LEU A 3 -46.60 -42.92 3.96
CA LEU A 3 -45.80 -41.83 3.43
C LEU A 3 -45.20 -41.04 4.61
N ARG A 4 -43.88 -41.05 4.77
CA ARG A 4 -43.17 -40.20 5.74
C ARG A 4 -42.72 -38.92 5.03
N VAL A 5 -43.30 -37.79 5.43
CA VAL A 5 -42.84 -36.45 5.06
C VAL A 5 -41.86 -35.99 6.13
N VAL A 6 -40.60 -35.76 5.74
CA VAL A 6 -39.56 -35.20 6.61
C VAL A 6 -39.48 -33.70 6.30
N PHE A 7 -39.87 -32.87 7.26
CA PHE A 7 -39.65 -31.42 7.22
C PHE A 7 -38.23 -31.13 7.69
N ALA A 8 -37.38 -30.65 6.78
CA ALA A 8 -36.08 -30.08 7.14
C ALA A 8 -36.29 -28.63 7.62
N LEU A 9 -36.09 -28.40 8.92
CA LEU A 9 -35.99 -27.06 9.48
C LEU A 9 -34.64 -26.45 9.06
N GLY A 10 -34.68 -25.51 8.12
CA GLY A 10 -33.53 -24.69 7.77
C GLY A 10 -33.29 -23.65 8.85
N SER A 11 -32.13 -23.73 9.50
CA SER A 11 -31.63 -22.69 10.39
C SER A 11 -31.29 -21.43 9.58
N LEU A 12 -32.04 -20.35 9.78
CA LEU A 12 -31.64 -19.01 9.31
C LEU A 12 -30.50 -18.51 10.20
N THR A 13 -29.28 -18.53 9.67
CA THR A 13 -28.17 -17.79 10.27
C THR A 13 -28.37 -16.31 9.97
N LEU A 14 -28.77 -15.53 10.97
CA LEU A 14 -28.74 -14.08 10.92
C LEU A 14 -27.28 -13.63 10.80
N ILE A 15 -26.88 -13.18 9.62
CA ILE A 15 -25.62 -12.45 9.45
C ILE A 15 -25.83 -11.09 10.10
N ALA A 16 -25.19 -10.89 11.25
CA ALA A 16 -25.14 -9.57 11.87
C ALA A 16 -24.30 -8.66 10.96
N CYS A 17 -24.94 -7.68 10.34
CA CYS A 17 -24.21 -6.54 9.80
C CYS A 17 -23.58 -5.84 11.01
N ALA A 18 -22.26 -5.95 11.18
CA ALA A 18 -21.54 -5.07 12.07
C ALA A 18 -21.67 -3.66 11.49
N ASP A 19 -22.25 -2.74 12.25
CA ASP A 19 -22.29 -1.34 11.86
C ASP A 19 -20.86 -0.81 11.79
N ALA A 20 -20.39 -0.44 10.60
CA ALA A 20 -19.08 0.16 10.35
C ALA A 20 -18.92 1.57 10.99
N GLN A 21 -19.88 2.01 11.80
CA GLN A 21 -19.98 3.38 12.32
C GLN A 21 -19.13 3.66 13.56
N ASP A 22 -18.50 2.64 14.16
CA ASP A 22 -17.68 2.78 15.39
C ASP A 22 -16.20 2.39 15.19
N ALA A 23 -15.75 2.18 13.95
CA ALA A 23 -14.34 1.92 13.69
C ALA A 23 -13.49 3.16 14.05
N PRO A 24 -12.38 2.99 14.79
CA PRO A 24 -11.52 4.11 15.15
C PRO A 24 -10.89 4.71 13.89
N ALA A 25 -10.61 6.02 13.95
CA ALA A 25 -9.87 6.67 12.89
C ALA A 25 -8.50 6.00 12.67
N ALA A 26 -8.13 5.80 11.41
CA ALA A 26 -6.89 5.15 11.00
C ALA A 26 -5.87 6.20 10.54
N VAL A 27 -4.61 6.03 10.92
CA VAL A 27 -3.51 6.82 10.35
C VAL A 27 -3.14 6.20 9.01
N VAL A 28 -3.33 6.94 7.92
CA VAL A 28 -2.99 6.50 6.56
C VAL A 28 -1.49 6.65 6.33
N ALA A 29 -0.93 7.78 6.77
CA ALA A 29 0.49 8.09 6.67
C ALA A 29 0.87 9.14 7.71
N ASP A 30 2.12 9.12 8.15
CA ASP A 30 2.69 10.13 9.02
C ASP A 30 4.09 10.52 8.53
N GLY A 31 4.20 11.69 7.89
CA GLY A 31 5.49 12.17 7.37
C GLY A 31 6.51 12.58 8.43
N ARG A 32 6.18 12.44 9.71
CA ARG A 32 7.15 12.63 10.81
C ARG A 32 8.05 11.42 10.99
N ASP A 33 7.65 10.27 10.46
CA ASP A 33 8.34 8.98 10.59
C ASP A 33 9.40 8.76 9.50
N VAL A 34 9.82 9.80 8.79
CA VAL A 34 10.86 9.70 7.75
C VAL A 34 12.22 9.25 8.28
N ASP A 35 12.49 9.53 9.56
CA ASP A 35 13.70 9.12 10.27
C ASP A 35 13.56 7.71 10.88
N ALA A 36 12.36 7.12 10.84
CA ALA A 36 12.18 5.76 11.31
C ALA A 36 12.96 4.82 10.39
N PRO A 37 13.77 3.90 10.95
CA PRO A 37 14.38 2.87 10.13
C PRO A 37 13.26 2.12 9.40
N PRO A 38 13.51 1.60 8.18
CA PRO A 38 12.57 0.68 7.55
C PRO A 38 12.19 -0.37 8.59
N THR A 39 10.89 -0.57 8.81
CA THR A 39 10.39 -1.57 9.76
C THR A 39 10.80 -2.97 9.36
N ASP A 40 11.10 -3.15 8.07
CA ASP A 40 11.48 -4.40 7.48
C ASP A 40 13.00 -4.58 7.54
N ASP A 41 13.43 -5.66 8.22
CA ASP A 41 14.81 -6.11 8.17
C ASP A 41 15.18 -6.45 6.72
N ALA A 42 16.27 -5.88 6.21
CA ALA A 42 16.78 -6.18 4.87
C ALA A 42 16.99 -7.69 4.65
N GLY A 43 17.33 -8.44 5.71
CA GLY A 43 17.39 -9.90 5.67
C GLY A 43 16.02 -10.54 5.42
N ALA A 44 14.97 -10.08 6.08
CA ALA A 44 13.60 -10.56 5.90
C ALA A 44 13.06 -10.24 4.49
N LEU A 45 13.34 -9.04 3.96
CA LEU A 45 12.97 -8.67 2.59
C LEU A 45 13.69 -9.54 1.53
N ALA A 46 14.96 -9.83 1.76
CA ALA A 46 15.72 -10.73 0.88
C ALA A 46 15.14 -12.15 0.89
N GLU A 47 14.66 -12.63 2.04
CA GLU A 47 13.96 -13.92 2.13
C GLU A 47 12.68 -13.94 1.29
N TRP A 48 11.86 -12.89 1.39
CA TRP A 48 10.64 -12.74 0.58
C TRP A 48 10.93 -12.83 -0.92
N ALA A 49 12.03 -12.24 -1.38
CA ALA A 49 12.43 -12.30 -2.78
C ALA A 49 12.60 -13.75 -3.28
N THR A 50 12.95 -14.69 -2.41
CA THR A 50 13.17 -16.10 -2.78
C THR A 50 11.90 -16.95 -2.80
N ARG A 51 10.76 -16.43 -2.32
CA ARG A 51 9.53 -17.22 -2.18
C ARG A 51 8.91 -17.55 -3.55
N PRO A 52 8.39 -18.77 -3.76
CA PRO A 52 7.84 -19.16 -5.07
C PRO A 52 6.75 -18.24 -5.61
N ALA A 53 5.85 -17.74 -4.76
CA ALA A 53 4.80 -16.80 -5.14
C ALA A 53 5.37 -15.45 -5.62
N VAL A 54 6.39 -14.91 -4.94
CA VAL A 54 7.08 -13.67 -5.33
C VAL A 54 7.87 -13.89 -6.63
N GLN A 55 8.55 -15.02 -6.75
CA GLN A 55 9.26 -15.39 -7.98
C GLN A 55 8.30 -15.55 -9.18
N ALA A 56 7.08 -16.06 -8.97
CA ALA A 56 6.05 -16.09 -10.00
C ALA A 56 5.60 -14.68 -10.39
N ALA A 57 5.35 -13.81 -9.41
CA ALA A 57 4.98 -12.42 -9.65
C ALA A 57 6.02 -11.67 -10.48
N VAL A 58 7.30 -11.81 -10.10
CA VAL A 58 8.45 -11.22 -10.79
C VAL A 58 8.60 -11.76 -12.22
N ARG A 59 8.41 -13.07 -12.45
CA ARG A 59 8.46 -13.62 -13.82
C ARG A 59 7.38 -13.03 -14.73
N ALA A 60 6.16 -12.89 -14.22
CA ALA A 60 5.06 -12.29 -14.98
C ALA A 60 5.33 -10.81 -15.28
N ALA A 61 5.83 -10.06 -14.30
CA ALA A 61 6.17 -8.65 -14.47
C ALA A 61 7.37 -8.45 -15.41
N ARG A 62 8.37 -9.33 -15.37
CA ARG A 62 9.49 -9.34 -16.33
C ARG A 62 8.99 -9.48 -17.76
N ALA A 63 8.09 -10.43 -18.01
CA ALA A 63 7.52 -10.63 -19.34
C ALA A 63 6.77 -9.39 -19.83
N HIS A 64 5.99 -8.77 -18.95
CA HIS A 64 5.28 -7.52 -19.22
C HIS A 64 6.24 -6.38 -19.58
N TRP A 65 7.23 -6.10 -18.73
CA TRP A 65 8.14 -4.97 -18.92
C TRP A 65 9.08 -5.12 -20.12
N THR A 66 9.52 -6.35 -20.40
CA THR A 66 10.33 -6.66 -21.59
C THR A 66 9.54 -6.43 -22.87
N ALA A 67 8.23 -6.70 -22.86
CA ALA A 67 7.36 -6.47 -24.02
C ALA A 67 7.10 -4.98 -24.29
N GLN A 68 7.08 -4.14 -23.24
CA GLN A 68 6.83 -2.69 -23.39
C GLN A 68 8.10 -1.86 -23.64
N ASP A 69 9.24 -2.29 -23.10
CA ASP A 69 10.49 -1.54 -23.17
C ASP A 69 11.66 -2.49 -23.49
N PRO A 70 12.12 -2.53 -24.74
CA PRO A 70 13.26 -3.35 -25.16
C PRO A 70 14.58 -3.00 -24.47
N GLY A 71 14.70 -1.80 -23.88
CA GLY A 71 15.87 -1.36 -23.11
C GLY A 71 15.75 -1.66 -21.62
N TYR A 72 14.82 -2.53 -21.23
CA TYR A 72 14.62 -2.94 -19.85
C TYR A 72 15.82 -3.72 -19.32
N GLU A 73 16.47 -3.16 -18.30
CA GLU A 73 17.51 -3.83 -17.50
C GLU A 73 16.94 -4.13 -16.11
N GLU A 74 17.01 -5.40 -15.74
CA GLU A 74 16.36 -5.91 -14.55
C GLU A 74 17.28 -5.84 -13.32
N GLU A 75 16.74 -5.31 -12.23
CA GLU A 75 17.18 -5.59 -10.87
C GLU A 75 15.94 -5.87 -10.03
N VAL A 76 15.87 -7.05 -9.41
CA VAL A 76 14.73 -7.43 -8.59
C VAL A 76 15.06 -7.23 -7.13
N ARG A 77 14.30 -6.37 -6.46
CA ARG A 77 14.42 -6.12 -5.03
C ARG A 77 13.05 -6.02 -4.40
N VAL A 78 12.78 -6.79 -3.35
CA VAL A 78 11.61 -6.53 -2.50
C VAL A 78 11.92 -5.29 -1.68
N LEU A 79 11.00 -4.32 -1.72
CA LEU A 79 11.15 -3.02 -1.07
C LEU A 79 10.45 -2.97 0.28
N ALA A 80 9.27 -3.59 0.37
CA ALA A 80 8.45 -3.61 1.58
C ALA A 80 7.42 -4.73 1.52
N VAL A 81 6.94 -5.16 2.69
CA VAL A 81 5.83 -6.10 2.83
C VAL A 81 4.81 -5.55 3.83
N ALA A 82 3.53 -5.64 3.49
CA ALA A 82 2.44 -5.23 4.38
C ALA A 82 1.45 -6.39 4.56
N ASP A 83 1.03 -6.64 5.80
CA ASP A 83 0.12 -7.74 6.14
C ASP A 83 -1.32 -7.22 6.25
N GLY A 84 -2.30 -7.95 5.72
CA GLY A 84 -3.70 -7.52 5.75
C GLY A 84 -4.63 -8.44 4.94
N ALA A 85 -5.87 -7.99 4.74
CA ALA A 85 -6.89 -8.66 3.94
C ALA A 85 -7.24 -7.81 2.71
N PHE A 86 -6.47 -7.92 1.63
CA PHE A 86 -6.54 -6.97 0.50
C PHE A 86 -7.49 -7.40 -0.62
N THR A 87 -7.70 -8.69 -0.81
CA THR A 87 -8.49 -9.22 -1.94
C THR A 87 -9.71 -10.00 -1.53
N ARG A 88 -9.79 -10.38 -0.25
CA ARG A 88 -10.91 -11.12 0.32
C ARG A 88 -11.03 -10.81 1.81
N PRO A 89 -12.25 -10.54 2.32
CA PRO A 89 -12.43 -10.21 3.73
C PRO A 89 -11.93 -11.31 4.68
N GLY A 90 -11.17 -10.89 5.69
CA GLY A 90 -10.58 -11.76 6.71
C GLY A 90 -9.54 -12.77 6.19
N ALA A 91 -9.02 -12.57 4.98
CA ALA A 91 -7.90 -13.36 4.48
C ALA A 91 -6.59 -12.95 5.17
N GLU A 92 -5.70 -13.92 5.39
CA GLU A 92 -4.31 -13.64 5.79
C GLU A 92 -3.48 -13.47 4.50
N GLU A 93 -3.24 -12.22 4.12
CA GLU A 93 -2.52 -11.87 2.90
C GLU A 93 -1.33 -10.94 3.19
N HIS A 94 -0.39 -10.97 2.25
CA HIS A 94 0.82 -10.16 2.28
C HIS A 94 0.95 -9.40 0.96
N ALA A 95 0.94 -8.07 1.04
CA ALA A 95 1.22 -7.19 -0.09
C ALA A 95 2.74 -6.97 -0.20
N VAL A 96 3.34 -7.56 -1.22
CA VAL A 96 4.79 -7.53 -1.47
C VAL A 96 5.09 -6.53 -2.58
N LEU A 97 5.70 -5.40 -2.22
CA LEU A 97 6.18 -4.40 -3.17
C LEU A 97 7.58 -4.78 -3.65
N TYR A 98 7.79 -4.82 -4.97
CA TYR A 98 9.09 -5.15 -5.56
C TYR A 98 9.47 -4.18 -6.69
N LEU A 99 10.74 -3.76 -6.67
CA LEU A 99 11.39 -3.01 -7.74
C LEU A 99 11.91 -3.98 -8.80
N MET A 100 11.84 -3.55 -10.05
CA MET A 100 12.30 -4.30 -11.22
C MET A 100 13.30 -3.55 -12.09
N ALA A 101 13.84 -2.41 -11.66
CA ALA A 101 14.75 -1.61 -12.48
C ALA A 101 16.13 -1.46 -11.83
N LEU A 102 17.20 -1.70 -12.62
CA LEU A 102 18.59 -1.50 -12.22
C LEU A 102 18.98 -0.03 -12.05
N TRP A 103 18.35 0.86 -12.82
CA TRP A 103 18.66 2.29 -12.84
C TRP A 103 17.48 3.10 -12.33
N PRO A 104 17.72 4.17 -11.54
CA PRO A 104 16.71 5.17 -11.27
C PRO A 104 16.40 5.94 -12.56
N ARG A 105 15.50 5.40 -13.37
CA ARG A 105 14.80 6.18 -14.40
C ARG A 105 13.80 7.08 -13.70
N CYS A 106 13.31 8.10 -14.40
CA CYS A 106 12.26 8.98 -13.87
C CYS A 106 10.99 8.21 -13.45
N CYS A 107 10.80 7.01 -14.00
CA CYS A 107 9.67 6.11 -13.74
C CYS A 107 10.22 4.69 -13.51
N PRO A 108 10.60 4.31 -12.27
CA PRO A 108 11.03 2.95 -12.00
C PRO A 108 9.87 1.99 -12.18
N LYS A 109 10.18 0.83 -12.74
CA LYS A 109 9.24 -0.27 -12.94
C LYS A 109 9.09 -1.02 -11.64
N VAL A 110 7.87 -1.05 -11.13
CA VAL A 110 7.53 -1.67 -9.86
C VAL A 110 6.40 -2.67 -10.05
N GLY A 111 6.28 -3.58 -9.11
CA GLY A 111 5.13 -4.45 -9.01
C GLY A 111 4.69 -4.67 -7.58
N LEU A 112 3.43 -5.05 -7.44
CA LEU A 112 2.79 -5.37 -6.18
C LEU A 112 2.14 -6.75 -6.32
N GLY A 113 2.67 -7.73 -5.58
CA GLY A 113 2.11 -9.08 -5.50
C GLY A 113 1.34 -9.24 -4.19
N ILE A 114 0.11 -9.74 -4.25
CA ILE A 114 -0.63 -10.18 -3.06
C ILE A 114 -0.46 -11.68 -2.91
N VAL A 115 0.10 -12.11 -1.78
CA VAL A 115 0.37 -13.51 -1.45
C VAL A 115 -0.52 -13.93 -0.29
N GLU A 116 -1.37 -14.92 -0.51
CA GLU A 116 -2.26 -15.48 0.52
C GLU A 116 -1.57 -16.65 1.25
N GLY A 117 -1.75 -16.69 2.57
CA GLY A 117 -1.28 -17.74 3.48
C GLY A 117 0.08 -17.44 4.11
N THR A 118 0.29 -18.00 5.31
CA THR A 118 1.48 -17.71 6.11
C THR A 118 2.67 -18.64 5.78
N PRO A 119 3.89 -18.10 5.74
CA PRO A 119 5.11 -18.89 5.57
C PRO A 119 5.40 -19.83 6.75
N GLU A 120 4.92 -19.49 7.96
CA GLU A 120 5.19 -20.26 9.18
C GLU A 120 4.33 -21.54 9.29
N VAL A 121 3.18 -21.58 8.62
CA VAL A 121 2.28 -22.75 8.58
C VAL A 121 2.42 -23.50 7.24
N GLY A 122 3.67 -23.67 6.79
CA GLY A 122 4.10 -24.79 5.95
C GLY A 122 3.73 -24.76 4.46
N GLY A 123 3.41 -23.59 3.88
CA GLY A 123 3.16 -23.46 2.44
C GLY A 123 4.02 -22.38 1.77
N PRO A 124 4.29 -22.47 0.46
CA PRO A 124 5.08 -21.48 -0.29
C PRO A 124 4.37 -20.10 -0.47
N GLY A 125 3.22 -19.90 0.16
CA GLY A 125 2.25 -18.86 -0.16
C GLY A 125 1.61 -19.08 -1.55
N ARG A 126 0.42 -18.52 -1.77
CA ARG A 126 -0.24 -18.51 -3.08
C ARG A 126 -0.32 -17.09 -3.60
N LEU A 127 0.20 -16.82 -4.79
CA LEU A 127 -0.01 -15.54 -5.45
C LEU A 127 -1.49 -15.42 -5.84
N VAL A 128 -2.19 -14.38 -5.36
CA VAL A 128 -3.63 -14.17 -5.62
C VAL A 128 -3.90 -12.94 -6.46
N ARG A 129 -3.01 -11.95 -6.42
CA ARG A 129 -3.01 -10.79 -7.32
C ARG A 129 -1.58 -10.40 -7.64
N ASN A 130 -1.38 -9.87 -8.84
CA ASN A 130 -0.12 -9.30 -9.25
C ASN A 130 -0.39 -8.10 -10.16
N VAL A 131 0.18 -6.96 -9.82
CA VAL A 131 -0.02 -5.72 -10.58
C VAL A 131 1.34 -5.10 -10.87
N ALA A 132 1.55 -4.68 -12.11
CA ALA A 132 2.71 -3.90 -12.54
C ALA A 132 2.32 -2.45 -12.79
N PHE A 133 3.14 -1.50 -12.34
CA PHE A 133 2.96 -0.08 -12.59
C PHE A 133 4.32 0.64 -12.61
N GLU A 134 4.33 1.88 -13.08
CA GLU A 134 5.51 2.73 -13.03
C GLU A 134 5.34 3.80 -11.95
N GLY A 135 6.40 4.06 -11.18
CA GLY A 135 6.39 5.16 -10.22
C GLY A 135 7.46 5.04 -9.13
N PRO A 136 7.84 6.16 -8.49
CA PRO A 136 8.91 6.21 -7.49
C PRO A 136 8.49 5.64 -6.12
N THR A 137 7.70 4.57 -6.12
CA THR A 137 7.19 3.94 -4.90
C THR A 137 8.28 3.15 -4.21
N ILE A 138 8.51 3.45 -2.94
CA ILE A 138 9.61 2.93 -2.11
C ILE A 138 9.11 2.11 -0.92
N GLY A 139 7.82 2.16 -0.60
CA GLY A 139 7.25 1.44 0.53
C GLY A 139 5.76 1.20 0.38
N VAL A 140 5.25 0.25 1.16
CA VAL A 140 3.83 -0.08 1.27
C VAL A 140 3.50 -0.32 2.74
N THR A 141 2.37 0.20 3.21
CA THR A 141 1.83 -0.07 4.54
C THR A 141 0.34 -0.37 4.46
N THR A 142 -0.14 -1.23 5.36
CA THR A 142 -1.57 -1.53 5.47
C THR A 142 -2.31 -0.35 6.10
N VAL A 143 -3.45 -0.02 5.52
CA VAL A 143 -4.46 0.86 6.10
C VAL A 143 -5.68 -0.03 6.39
N PRO A 144 -6.16 -0.11 7.64
CA PRO A 144 -7.34 -0.91 7.94
C PRO A 144 -8.55 -0.43 7.14
N ASP A 145 -9.43 -1.35 6.73
CA ASP A 145 -10.68 -1.05 5.99
C ASP A 145 -11.34 0.28 6.43
N ILE A 146 -11.21 1.30 5.58
CA ILE A 146 -11.78 2.63 5.84
C ILE A 146 -13.09 2.87 5.10
N ASP A 147 -13.41 2.11 4.05
CA ASP A 147 -14.62 2.31 3.25
C ASP A 147 -15.77 1.32 3.55
N GLY A 148 -15.50 0.34 4.41
CA GLY A 148 -16.44 -0.63 4.95
C GLY A 148 -16.74 -1.81 4.01
N ASP A 149 -15.89 -2.07 3.01
CA ASP A 149 -16.06 -3.19 2.08
C ASP A 149 -15.51 -4.53 2.61
N GLY A 150 -14.87 -4.50 3.78
CA GLY A 150 -14.25 -5.65 4.43
C GLY A 150 -12.83 -5.95 3.95
N LEU A 151 -12.23 -5.08 3.13
CA LEU A 151 -10.87 -5.19 2.63
C LEU A 151 -10.01 -4.06 3.18
N ASP A 152 -8.78 -4.39 3.56
CA ASP A 152 -7.79 -3.38 3.92
C ASP A 152 -7.29 -2.66 2.67
N GLU A 153 -7.00 -1.36 2.80
CA GLU A 153 -6.32 -0.57 1.80
C GLU A 153 -4.79 -0.57 1.99
N LEU A 154 -4.09 0.00 1.01
CA LEU A 154 -2.64 0.11 1.00
C LEU A 154 -2.23 1.57 0.82
N ALA A 155 -1.34 2.05 1.68
CA ALA A 155 -0.64 3.31 1.53
C ALA A 155 0.71 3.08 0.82
N LEU A 156 0.81 3.50 -0.43
CA LEU A 156 2.03 3.44 -1.24
C LEU A 156 2.86 4.71 -1.02
N ARG A 157 4.01 4.59 -0.35
CA ARG A 157 4.92 5.71 -0.10
C ARG A 157 5.88 5.86 -1.27
N SER A 158 6.05 7.09 -1.74
CA SER A 158 6.97 7.45 -2.81
C SER A 158 7.89 8.58 -2.36
N ALA A 159 9.12 8.60 -2.84
CA ALA A 159 10.08 9.64 -2.52
C ALA A 159 10.73 10.20 -3.79
N PHE A 160 10.96 11.51 -3.79
CA PHE A 160 11.64 12.21 -4.85
C PHE A 160 12.59 13.24 -4.26
N GLY A 161 13.72 13.48 -4.93
CA GLY A 161 14.65 14.51 -4.49
C GLY A 161 15.43 15.13 -5.64
N MET A 162 15.59 16.45 -5.60
CA MET A 162 16.35 17.20 -6.59
C MET A 162 17.02 18.41 -5.93
N GLY A 163 18.32 18.59 -6.20
CA GLY A 163 19.04 19.79 -5.75
C GLY A 163 19.14 19.95 -4.24
N GLY A 164 19.01 18.86 -3.47
CA GLY A 164 19.02 18.88 -2.01
C GLY A 164 17.65 19.06 -1.35
N ASP A 165 16.58 19.24 -2.14
CA ASP A 165 15.21 19.08 -1.67
C ASP A 165 14.84 17.59 -1.69
N VAL A 166 14.15 17.13 -0.64
CA VAL A 166 13.53 15.80 -0.54
C VAL A 166 12.04 15.99 -0.31
N GLU A 167 11.22 15.28 -1.06
CA GLU A 167 9.77 15.24 -0.93
C GLU A 167 9.32 13.79 -0.89
N GLU A 168 8.36 13.50 -0.03
CA GLU A 168 7.68 12.22 -0.01
C GLU A 168 6.19 12.41 -0.10
N SER A 169 5.56 11.47 -0.79
CA SER A 169 4.12 11.46 -0.99
C SER A 169 3.57 10.07 -0.69
N VAL A 170 2.32 10.01 -0.24
CA VAL A 170 1.57 8.76 -0.14
C VAL A 170 0.48 8.74 -1.21
N ARG A 171 0.20 7.56 -1.75
CA ARG A 171 -1.01 7.27 -2.52
C ARG A 171 -1.77 6.15 -1.82
N LEU A 172 -3.08 6.32 -1.64
CA LEU A 172 -3.92 5.30 -1.05
C LEU A 172 -4.56 4.47 -2.17
N VAL A 173 -4.44 3.15 -2.10
CA VAL A 173 -4.92 2.24 -3.13
C VAL A 173 -5.71 1.07 -2.52
N SER A 174 -6.78 0.66 -3.20
CA SER A 174 -7.48 -0.60 -2.93
C SER A 174 -7.15 -1.61 -4.03
N VAL A 175 -7.12 -2.91 -3.71
CA VAL A 175 -6.81 -3.97 -4.69
C VAL A 175 -8.10 -4.47 -5.35
N GLY A 176 -8.43 -3.89 -6.49
CA GLY A 176 -9.58 -4.28 -7.30
C GLY A 176 -9.34 -5.53 -8.17
N ALA A 177 -10.41 -6.05 -8.76
CA ALA A 177 -10.33 -7.16 -9.72
C ALA A 177 -9.60 -6.78 -11.03
N SER A 178 -9.65 -5.50 -11.42
CA SER A 178 -9.04 -4.95 -12.63
C SER A 178 -7.70 -4.26 -12.39
N GLY A 179 -7.18 -4.23 -11.17
CA GLY A 179 -5.93 -3.56 -10.82
C GLY A 179 -6.04 -2.77 -9.53
N LEU A 180 -5.26 -1.70 -9.42
CA LEU A 180 -5.31 -0.79 -8.27
C LEU A 180 -6.35 0.30 -8.50
N ILE A 181 -7.22 0.51 -7.50
CA ILE A 181 -8.15 1.64 -7.46
C ILE A 181 -7.48 2.72 -6.63
N GLU A 182 -7.06 3.82 -7.27
CA GLU A 182 -6.31 4.88 -6.59
C GLU A 182 -7.22 5.99 -6.06
N ARG A 183 -6.88 6.46 -4.87
CA ARG A 183 -7.26 7.78 -4.39
C ARG A 183 -6.06 8.72 -4.60
N PRO A 184 -6.29 10.01 -4.93
CA PRO A 184 -5.23 10.99 -5.11
C PRO A 184 -4.21 10.92 -3.98
N GLY A 185 -2.94 11.06 -4.35
CA GLY A 185 -1.88 11.15 -3.37
C GLY A 185 -1.78 12.52 -2.72
N ALA A 186 -1.08 12.58 -1.61
CA ALA A 186 -0.70 13.83 -0.96
C ALA A 186 0.78 13.79 -0.57
N SER A 187 1.43 14.95 -0.64
CA SER A 187 2.77 15.13 -0.06
C SER A 187 2.64 14.98 1.46
N VAL A 188 3.44 14.09 2.03
CA VAL A 188 3.48 13.82 3.47
C VAL A 188 4.73 14.36 4.13
N TYR A 189 5.82 14.57 3.40
CA TYR A 189 7.03 15.13 3.97
C TYR A 189 7.78 15.98 2.95
N ARG A 190 8.44 17.02 3.44
CA ARG A 190 9.34 17.86 2.66
C ARG A 190 10.51 18.32 3.51
N SER A 191 11.71 18.23 2.97
CA SER A 191 12.94 18.80 3.56
C SER A 191 13.72 19.58 2.52
N GLY A 192 14.07 20.82 2.86
CA GLY A 192 14.96 21.66 2.06
C GLY A 192 16.37 21.77 2.63
N CYS A 193 16.70 20.95 3.63
CA CYS A 193 17.90 21.12 4.44
C CYS A 193 19.19 20.95 3.65
N ALA A 194 19.28 19.95 2.77
CA ALA A 194 20.45 19.77 1.93
C ALA A 194 20.52 20.81 0.78
N ALA A 195 19.42 21.51 0.50
CA ALA A 195 19.37 22.65 -0.43
C ALA A 195 19.71 23.99 0.24
N GLY A 196 20.04 24.01 1.54
CA GLY A 196 20.32 25.23 2.29
C GLY A 196 19.08 26.08 2.59
N ARG A 197 17.88 25.47 2.55
CA ARG A 197 16.64 26.07 3.06
C ARG A 197 16.43 25.61 4.49
N ASP A 198 15.78 26.45 5.29
CA ASP A 198 15.54 26.14 6.70
C ASP A 198 14.30 25.28 6.87
N GLY A 199 14.48 24.16 7.57
CA GLY A 199 13.41 23.39 8.17
C GLY A 199 12.80 22.31 7.28
N GLU A 200 11.82 21.65 7.89
CA GLU A 200 11.11 20.51 7.34
C GLU A 200 9.62 20.63 7.65
N GLU A 201 8.81 20.09 6.75
CA GLU A 201 7.36 20.02 6.87
C GLU A 201 6.93 18.56 6.80
N ALA A 202 5.94 18.19 7.61
CA ALA A 202 5.36 16.86 7.61
C ALA A 202 3.83 16.95 7.71
N VAL A 203 3.14 15.99 7.12
CA VAL A 203 1.69 15.84 7.22
C VAL A 203 1.38 14.46 7.76
N ARG A 204 0.51 14.41 8.77
CA ARG A 204 -0.18 13.18 9.18
C ARG A 204 -1.56 13.15 8.56
N ILE A 205 -1.84 12.11 7.79
CA ILE A 205 -3.14 11.90 7.16
C ILE A 205 -3.90 10.90 8.00
N VAL A 206 -5.07 11.30 8.47
CA VAL A 206 -5.98 10.47 9.26
C VAL A 206 -7.26 10.24 8.46
N ALA A 207 -7.63 8.99 8.28
CA ALA A 207 -8.90 8.58 7.72
C ALA A 207 -9.90 8.31 8.83
N THR A 208 -11.09 8.89 8.73
CA THR A 208 -12.25 8.45 9.51
C THR A 208 -13.06 7.49 8.65
N PRO A 209 -13.23 6.24 9.09
CA PRO A 209 -14.00 5.24 8.36
C PRO A 209 -15.42 5.69 8.02
N GLY A 210 -15.90 5.26 6.87
CA GLY A 210 -17.22 5.60 6.34
C GLY A 210 -17.32 5.34 4.85
N ASN A 211 -18.51 5.46 4.26
CA ASN A 211 -18.69 5.27 2.83
C ASN A 211 -19.38 6.51 2.20
N PRO A 212 -18.61 7.45 1.60
CA PRO A 212 -17.16 7.43 1.44
C PRO A 212 -16.38 7.76 2.74
N PRO A 213 -15.11 7.34 2.87
CA PRO A 213 -14.27 7.73 3.99
C PRO A 213 -13.98 9.23 3.91
N THR A 214 -13.70 9.84 5.06
CA THR A 214 -13.27 11.24 5.13
C THR A 214 -11.84 11.34 5.65
N PHE A 215 -11.08 12.28 5.11
CA PHE A 215 -9.67 12.44 5.45
C PHE A 215 -9.40 13.81 6.05
N THR A 216 -8.52 13.83 7.05
CA THR A 216 -8.00 15.04 7.66
C THR A 216 -6.48 15.05 7.56
N ALA A 217 -5.92 16.19 7.18
CA ALA A 217 -4.49 16.45 7.18
C ALA A 217 -4.11 17.27 8.41
N GLU A 218 -3.12 16.79 9.16
CA GLU A 218 -2.50 17.53 10.26
C GLU A 218 -1.07 17.91 9.86
N THR A 219 -0.80 19.21 9.81
CA THR A 219 0.50 19.71 9.32
C THR A 219 1.42 20.04 10.48
N PHE A 220 2.67 19.59 10.38
CA PHE A 220 3.73 19.80 11.36
C PHE A 220 4.92 20.47 10.71
N ALA A 221 5.65 21.26 11.50
CA ALA A 221 6.91 21.85 11.10
C ALA A 221 8.00 21.48 12.11
N ARG A 222 9.23 21.32 11.60
CA ARG A 222 10.44 21.23 12.40
C ARG A 222 11.36 22.36 11.94
N PRO A 223 11.55 23.41 12.77
CA PRO A 223 12.36 24.55 12.36
C PRO A 223 13.85 24.19 12.35
N GLY A 224 14.55 24.62 11.30
CA GLY A 224 15.99 24.36 11.12
C GLY A 224 16.30 22.92 10.74
N CYS A 225 17.60 22.65 10.51
CA CYS A 225 18.08 21.40 9.91
C CYS A 225 18.94 20.55 10.85
N GLU A 226 19.16 21.01 12.08
CA GLU A 226 20.02 20.35 13.08
C GLU A 226 19.23 19.41 14.01
N GLY A 227 18.00 19.06 13.63
CA GLY A 227 17.07 18.26 14.42
C GLY A 227 16.19 19.11 15.36
N GLY A 228 15.22 18.46 15.99
CA GLY A 228 14.21 19.13 16.83
C GLY A 228 12.93 18.31 16.98
N SER A 229 11.95 18.84 17.69
CA SER A 229 10.62 18.23 17.81
C SER A 229 9.68 18.79 16.76
N TRP A 230 8.89 17.91 16.15
CA TRP A 230 7.75 18.29 15.31
C TRP A 230 6.70 19.06 16.13
N THR A 231 6.26 20.20 15.62
CA THR A 231 5.17 20.98 16.22
C THR A 231 4.04 21.17 15.22
N PRO A 232 2.77 21.08 15.65
CA PRO A 232 1.65 21.45 14.78
C PRO A 232 1.82 22.88 14.26
N SER A 233 1.70 23.05 12.95
CA SER A 233 1.88 24.34 12.27
C SER A 233 0.56 25.00 11.88
N ALA A 234 -0.51 24.22 11.80
CA ALA A 234 -1.87 24.67 11.50
C ALA A 234 -2.92 23.74 12.19
N PRO A 235 -4.18 24.19 12.36
CA PRO A 235 -5.28 23.31 12.71
C PRO A 235 -5.43 22.18 11.67
N PRO A 236 -5.98 21.01 12.05
CA PRO A 236 -6.29 19.95 11.10
C PRO A 236 -7.30 20.42 10.05
N GLU A 237 -7.05 20.10 8.78
CA GLU A 237 -7.90 20.52 7.65
C GLU A 237 -8.44 19.31 6.88
N PRO A 238 -9.67 19.37 6.32
CA PRO A 238 -10.18 18.34 5.44
C PRO A 238 -9.28 18.15 4.21
N LEU A 239 -8.98 16.90 3.87
CA LEU A 239 -8.18 16.54 2.71
C LEU A 239 -9.06 15.82 1.67
N PRO A 240 -9.39 16.43 0.52
CA PRO A 240 -10.23 15.79 -0.48
C PRO A 240 -9.42 14.74 -1.25
N LEU A 241 -9.48 13.48 -0.82
CA LEU A 241 -8.93 12.33 -1.52
C LEU A 241 -10.04 11.54 -2.22
N ASP A 242 -10.76 12.21 -3.13
CA ASP A 242 -11.84 11.59 -3.90
C ASP A 242 -11.26 10.53 -4.85
N ALA A 243 -11.84 9.33 -4.90
CA ALA A 243 -11.36 8.26 -5.78
C ALA A 243 -11.25 8.74 -7.24
N SER A 244 -10.07 8.52 -7.84
CA SER A 244 -9.83 8.81 -9.26
C SER A 244 -9.84 7.49 -10.03
N PRO A 245 -10.49 7.42 -11.20
CA PRO A 245 -10.37 6.23 -12.03
C PRO A 245 -8.91 6.03 -12.47
N ASP A 246 -8.47 4.78 -12.30
CA ASP A 246 -7.33 4.06 -12.86
C ASP A 246 -6.01 4.81 -13.09
N THR A 247 -4.99 4.43 -12.33
CA THR A 247 -3.60 4.45 -12.84
C THR A 247 -3.44 3.53 -14.04
N ALA A 248 -2.41 3.80 -14.85
CA ALA A 248 -1.85 2.84 -15.80
C ALA A 248 -1.17 1.66 -15.06
N ALA A 249 -1.95 0.90 -14.30
CA ALA A 249 -1.53 -0.32 -13.63
C ALA A 249 -2.03 -1.52 -14.46
N ALA A 250 -1.16 -2.48 -14.72
CA ALA A 250 -1.47 -3.68 -15.47
C ALA A 250 -1.63 -4.87 -14.52
N VAL A 251 -2.80 -5.50 -14.53
CA VAL A 251 -2.98 -6.80 -13.87
C VAL A 251 -2.22 -7.88 -14.64
N LEU A 252 -1.44 -8.66 -13.91
CA LEU A 252 -0.59 -9.71 -14.45
C LEU A 252 -1.10 -11.10 -14.05
N PRO A 253 -0.75 -12.14 -14.83
CA PRO A 253 -1.05 -13.52 -14.46
C PRO A 253 -0.47 -13.91 -13.09
N VAL A 254 -1.14 -14.84 -12.40
CA VAL A 254 -0.76 -15.34 -11.07
C VAL A 254 -0.37 -16.83 -11.05
N ASP A 255 -0.18 -17.41 -12.24
CA ASP A 255 0.04 -18.85 -12.45
C ASP A 255 1.43 -19.36 -12.02
#